data_AF-A0A6N2UZU8-F1
#
_entry.id   AF-A0A6N2UZU8-F1
#
_cell.length_a   1.000
_cell.length_b   1.000
_cell.length_c   1.000
_cell.angle_alpha   90.00
_cell.angle_beta   90.00
_cell.angle_gamma   90.00
#
_symmetry.space_group_name_H-M   'P 1'
#
loop_
_entity.id
_entity.type
_entity.pdbx_description
1 polymer ?
#
loop_
_entity_poly.entity_id
_entity_poly.type
_entity_poly.pdbx_seq_one_letter_code
_entity_poly.pdbx_strand_id
1 'polypeptide(L)'
;MKYKGIELEGLDKKVKLSHSRVMETDEGTDWIDKLLTCDKAALTPTQFHEVSALSSVINMDYQICNGGISQYVFNGYHEDCAPYSDDDVAHLGQSGQVAMLRELASFGDEAFPASRDENGAIRRWAGEFRFLDWFSLFKVDGCERTYFGLSGHVAFLCEAYAQYLCKSYGIA
;
A
#
# COMPACT_ATOMS: atom_id res chain seq x y z
N MET A 1 15.55 1.12 -14.19
CA MET A 1 14.88 2.42 -13.93
C MET A 1 15.46 3.01 -12.66
N LYS A 2 15.47 4.33 -12.41
CA LYS A 2 16.09 4.88 -11.18
C LYS A 2 15.17 5.85 -10.44
N TYR A 3 15.09 5.73 -9.12
CA TYR A 3 14.39 6.65 -8.23
C TYR A 3 15.32 7.08 -7.10
N LYS A 4 15.52 8.39 -6.91
CA LYS A 4 16.45 8.97 -5.92
C LYS A 4 17.86 8.30 -5.92
N GLY A 5 18.36 7.95 -7.11
CA GLY A 5 19.67 7.31 -7.29
C GLY A 5 19.70 5.79 -7.10
N ILE A 6 18.61 5.17 -6.62
CA ILE A 6 18.47 3.73 -6.45
C ILE A 6 17.91 3.11 -7.74
N GLU A 7 18.51 2.02 -8.19
CA GLU A 7 18.06 1.26 -9.35
C GLU A 7 16.93 0.31 -9.00
N LEU A 8 15.85 0.38 -9.79
CA LEU A 8 14.68 -0.50 -9.74
C LEU A 8 14.73 -1.49 -10.89
N GLU A 9 14.45 -2.75 -10.58
CA GLU A 9 14.69 -3.94 -11.42
C GLU A 9 13.52 -4.91 -11.36
N GLY A 10 13.32 -5.68 -12.44
CA GLY A 10 12.26 -6.70 -12.51
C GLY A 10 10.84 -6.13 -12.51
N LEU A 11 10.67 -4.91 -13.03
CA LEU A 11 9.42 -4.15 -13.03
C LEU A 11 8.45 -4.56 -14.17
N ASP A 12 8.89 -5.50 -15.01
CA ASP A 12 8.08 -6.13 -16.05
C ASP A 12 7.27 -7.34 -15.52
N LYS A 13 7.57 -7.79 -14.29
CA LYS A 13 6.82 -8.87 -13.66
C LYS A 13 5.40 -8.43 -13.30
N LYS A 14 4.47 -9.37 -13.40
CA LYS A 14 3.12 -9.19 -12.88
C LYS A 14 3.18 -9.17 -11.35
N VAL A 15 2.54 -8.17 -10.75
CA VAL A 15 2.34 -8.09 -9.30
C VAL A 15 0.85 -8.23 -9.02
N LYS A 16 0.48 -9.14 -8.11
CA LYS A 16 -0.90 -9.33 -7.66
C LYS A 16 -0.90 -9.55 -6.14
N LEU A 17 -1.66 -8.74 -5.42
CA LEU A 17 -2.03 -9.01 -4.04
C LEU A 17 -3.31 -9.84 -4.01
N SER A 18 -3.35 -10.86 -3.16
CA SER A 18 -4.48 -11.77 -3.02
C SER A 18 -5.66 -11.04 -2.40
N HIS A 19 -6.81 -11.07 -3.07
CA HIS A 19 -8.05 -10.50 -2.54
C HIS A 19 -8.80 -11.52 -1.68
N SER A 20 -8.32 -12.77 -1.61
CA SER A 20 -8.79 -13.79 -0.68
C SER A 20 -7.66 -14.77 -0.38
N ARG A 21 -7.13 -14.72 0.85
CA ARG A 21 -6.04 -15.61 1.31
C ARG A 21 -6.43 -17.10 1.40
N VAL A 22 -7.72 -17.41 1.24
CA VAL A 22 -8.22 -18.80 1.19
C VAL A 22 -8.18 -19.35 -0.23
N MET A 23 -8.38 -18.49 -1.23
CA MET A 23 -8.61 -18.89 -2.63
C MET A 23 -7.47 -18.49 -3.57
N GLU A 24 -6.62 -17.55 -3.14
CA GLU A 24 -5.59 -16.93 -3.95
C GLU A 24 -4.29 -16.81 -3.16
N THR A 25 -3.19 -16.73 -3.90
CA THR A 25 -1.87 -16.39 -3.38
C THR A 25 -1.38 -15.12 -4.05
N ASP A 26 -0.49 -14.41 -3.36
CA ASP A 26 0.21 -13.27 -3.93
C ASP A 26 1.12 -13.73 -5.08
N GLU A 27 1.32 -12.87 -6.09
CA GLU A 27 2.22 -13.10 -7.21
C GLU A 27 3.18 -11.91 -7.33
N GLY A 28 4.49 -12.18 -7.44
CA GLY A 28 5.50 -11.15 -7.71
C GLY A 28 5.72 -10.15 -6.56
N THR A 29 5.54 -10.57 -5.31
CA THR A 29 5.63 -9.74 -4.09
C THR A 29 6.94 -9.89 -3.32
N ASP A 30 8.01 -10.35 -3.99
CA ASP A 30 9.28 -10.71 -3.35
C ASP A 30 9.85 -9.57 -2.47
N TRP A 31 9.71 -8.31 -2.91
CA TRP A 31 10.22 -7.17 -2.15
C TRP A 31 9.30 -6.76 -1.01
N ILE A 32 7.98 -6.86 -1.18
CA ILE A 32 7.02 -6.72 -0.07
C ILE A 32 7.31 -7.75 1.01
N ASP A 33 7.45 -9.03 0.64
CA ASP A 33 7.70 -10.12 1.60
C ASP A 33 9.00 -9.88 2.36
N LYS A 34 10.05 -9.47 1.64
CA LYS A 34 11.34 -9.10 2.22
C LYS A 34 11.24 -7.91 3.18
N LEU A 35 10.51 -6.87 2.80
CA LEU A 35 10.34 -5.69 3.64
C LEU A 35 9.56 -6.02 4.92
N LEU A 36 8.49 -6.81 4.80
CA LEU A 36 7.62 -7.15 5.93
C LEU A 36 8.27 -8.17 6.88
N THR A 37 9.23 -8.98 6.42
CA THR A 37 9.96 -9.94 7.25
C THR A 37 11.29 -9.42 7.81
N CYS A 38 11.68 -8.17 7.50
CA CYS A 38 12.92 -7.60 8.01
C CYS A 38 12.93 -7.45 9.55
N ASP A 39 14.11 -7.39 10.15
CA ASP A 39 14.27 -7.08 11.57
C ASP A 39 13.83 -5.64 11.85
N LYS A 40 12.69 -5.48 12.54
CA LYS A 40 12.11 -4.18 12.85
C LYS A 40 12.92 -3.41 13.89
N ALA A 41 13.66 -4.09 14.77
CA ALA A 41 14.52 -3.46 15.76
C ALA A 41 15.76 -2.81 15.12
N ALA A 42 16.16 -3.27 13.94
CA ALA A 42 17.26 -2.69 13.17
C ALA A 42 16.86 -1.40 12.42
N LEU A 43 15.57 -1.06 12.35
CA LEU A 43 15.08 0.12 11.66
C LEU A 43 15.17 1.37 12.55
N THR A 44 15.60 2.47 11.96
CA THR A 44 15.40 3.79 12.58
C THR A 44 13.91 4.12 12.68
N PRO A 45 13.47 5.02 13.57
CA PRO A 45 12.06 5.38 13.71
C PRO A 45 11.40 5.83 12.40
N THR A 46 12.14 6.55 11.55
CA THR A 46 11.64 6.98 10.23
C THR A 46 11.43 5.80 9.30
N GLN A 47 12.40 4.89 9.21
CA GLN A 47 12.30 3.70 8.38
C GLN A 47 11.15 2.80 8.85
N PHE A 48 11.02 2.61 10.15
CA PHE A 48 9.91 1.86 10.75
C PHE A 48 8.55 2.46 10.38
N HIS A 49 8.42 3.79 10.45
CA HIS A 49 7.20 4.49 10.05
C HIS A 49 6.87 4.30 8.57
N GLU A 50 7.85 4.40 7.67
CA GLU A 50 7.63 4.20 6.22
C GLU A 50 7.24 2.77 5.87
N VAL A 51 7.86 1.77 6.52
CA VAL A 51 7.46 0.36 6.39
C VAL A 51 6.04 0.15 6.91
N SER A 52 5.70 0.74 8.06
CA SER A 52 4.35 0.71 8.65
C SER A 52 3.32 1.33 7.71
N ALA A 53 3.63 2.48 7.11
CA ALA A 53 2.76 3.18 6.18
C ALA A 53 2.47 2.34 4.92
N LEU A 54 3.50 1.73 4.34
CA LEU A 54 3.33 0.85 3.17
C LEU A 54 2.50 -0.40 3.53
N SER A 55 2.81 -1.05 4.65
CA SER A 55 2.06 -2.21 5.15
C SER A 55 0.57 -1.88 5.38
N SER A 56 0.29 -0.67 5.86
CA SER A 56 -1.09 -0.20 6.08
C SER A 56 -1.88 -0.08 4.78
N VAL A 57 -1.24 0.35 3.68
CA VAL A 57 -1.87 0.38 2.34
C VAL A 57 -2.12 -1.03 1.81
N ILE A 58 -1.18 -1.97 2.00
CA ILE A 58 -1.35 -3.37 1.59
C ILE A 58 -2.53 -4.01 2.36
N ASN A 59 -2.63 -3.74 3.65
CA ASN A 59 -3.73 -4.19 4.48
C ASN A 59 -5.07 -3.56 4.08
N MET A 60 -5.08 -2.26 3.78
CA MET A 60 -6.24 -1.55 3.25
C MET A 60 -6.71 -2.16 1.92
N ASP A 61 -5.77 -2.40 1.00
CA ASP A 61 -6.04 -3.04 -0.29
C ASP A 61 -6.73 -4.41 -0.09
N TYR A 62 -6.15 -5.25 0.77
CA TYR A 62 -6.73 -6.55 1.11
C TYR A 62 -8.17 -6.42 1.61
N GLN A 63 -8.44 -5.54 2.59
CA GLN A 63 -9.79 -5.41 3.16
C GLN A 63 -10.81 -4.91 2.14
N ILE A 64 -10.46 -3.87 1.37
CA ILE A 64 -11.37 -3.26 0.39
C ILE A 64 -11.63 -4.23 -0.77
N CYS A 65 -10.59 -4.90 -1.27
CA CYS A 65 -10.74 -5.84 -2.39
C CYS A 65 -11.39 -7.17 -1.98
N ASN A 66 -11.29 -7.56 -0.70
CA ASN A 66 -11.92 -8.79 -0.18
C ASN A 66 -13.41 -8.60 0.15
N GLY A 67 -13.76 -7.52 0.85
CA GLY A 67 -15.12 -7.32 1.37
C GLY A 67 -15.62 -5.87 1.33
N GLY A 68 -14.97 -5.02 0.55
CA GLY A 68 -15.34 -3.62 0.39
C GLY A 68 -14.90 -2.74 1.56
N ILE A 69 -15.22 -1.46 1.43
CA ILE A 69 -14.98 -0.42 2.43
C ILE A 69 -15.76 -0.72 3.71
N SER A 70 -16.91 -1.39 3.61
CA SER A 70 -17.64 -1.89 4.78
C SER A 70 -16.79 -2.83 5.62
N GLN A 71 -16.15 -3.85 5.02
CA GLN A 71 -15.28 -4.76 5.75
C GLN A 71 -14.06 -4.03 6.35
N TYR A 72 -13.43 -3.14 5.57
CA TYR A 72 -12.33 -2.31 6.04
C TYR A 72 -12.70 -1.50 7.30
N VAL A 73 -13.89 -0.89 7.33
CA VAL A 73 -14.35 -0.13 8.51
C VAL A 73 -14.72 -1.06 9.67
N PHE A 74 -15.51 -2.11 9.43
CA PHE A 74 -15.96 -3.03 10.49
C PHE A 74 -14.80 -3.77 11.17
N ASN A 75 -13.73 -4.05 10.43
CA ASN A 75 -12.53 -4.68 10.97
C ASN A 75 -11.54 -3.68 11.61
N GLY A 76 -11.88 -2.38 11.67
CA GLY A 76 -11.08 -1.36 12.36
C GLY A 76 -9.86 -0.86 11.58
N TYR A 77 -9.68 -1.23 10.30
CA TYR A 77 -8.49 -0.83 9.53
C TYR A 77 -8.43 0.66 9.19
N HIS A 78 -9.49 1.41 9.51
CA HIS A 78 -9.52 2.87 9.41
C HIS A 78 -8.88 3.59 10.60
N GLU A 79 -8.65 2.89 11.70
CA GLU A 79 -8.08 3.42 12.93
C GLU A 79 -6.57 3.17 13.00
N ASP A 80 -5.84 3.99 13.76
CA ASP A 80 -4.43 3.73 14.07
C ASP A 80 -4.32 2.61 15.12
N CYS A 81 -3.35 1.72 14.94
CA CYS A 81 -3.04 0.66 15.89
C CYS A 81 -1.53 0.54 16.10
N ALA A 82 -1.12 0.47 17.37
CA ALA A 82 0.27 0.22 17.74
C ALA A 82 0.69 -1.21 17.32
N PRO A 83 1.98 -1.45 17.06
CA PRO A 83 2.48 -2.81 16.85
C PRO A 83 2.16 -3.68 18.07
N TYR A 84 1.80 -4.94 17.82
CA TYR A 84 1.48 -5.88 18.90
C TYR A 84 2.74 -6.42 19.57
N SER A 85 3.80 -6.64 18.80
CA SER A 85 5.11 -7.10 19.25
C SER A 85 6.25 -6.32 18.59
N ASP A 86 7.48 -6.53 19.07
CA ASP A 86 8.69 -5.89 18.52
C ASP A 86 8.99 -6.32 17.07
N ASP A 87 8.43 -7.46 16.63
CA ASP A 87 8.57 -7.96 15.26
C ASP A 87 7.48 -7.41 14.30
N ASP A 88 6.48 -6.70 14.84
CA ASP A 88 5.37 -6.14 14.08
C ASP A 88 5.63 -4.69 13.64
N VAL A 89 4.83 -4.23 12.67
CA VAL A 89 4.76 -2.82 12.27
C VAL A 89 3.55 -2.14 12.90
N ALA A 90 3.56 -0.82 13.00
CA ALA A 90 2.35 -0.08 13.32
C ALA A 90 1.36 -0.18 12.15
N HIS A 91 0.06 -0.14 12.45
CA HIS A 91 -0.96 0.08 11.44
C HIS A 91 -1.40 1.54 11.50
N LEU A 92 -1.18 2.26 10.41
CA LEU A 92 -1.67 3.62 10.25
C LEU A 92 -3.09 3.56 9.70
N GLY A 93 -3.99 4.30 10.33
CA GLY A 93 -5.38 4.41 9.93
C GLY A 93 -5.54 5.17 8.60
N GLN A 94 -6.78 5.50 8.28
CA GLN A 94 -7.17 6.08 6.99
C GLN A 94 -6.32 7.30 6.58
N SER A 95 -6.01 8.19 7.53
CA SER A 95 -5.21 9.38 7.23
C SER A 95 -3.77 9.04 6.81
N GLY A 96 -3.15 8.05 7.46
CA GLY A 96 -1.81 7.57 7.10
C GLY A 96 -1.82 6.80 5.78
N GLN A 97 -2.85 6.00 5.53
CA GLN A 97 -3.02 5.29 4.26
C GLN A 97 -3.21 6.26 3.08
N VAL A 98 -4.02 7.32 3.25
CA VAL A 98 -4.17 8.39 2.24
C VAL A 98 -2.85 9.10 1.98
N ALA A 99 -2.07 9.37 3.02
CA ALA A 99 -0.74 9.98 2.86
C ALA A 99 0.20 9.06 2.07
N MET A 100 0.21 7.76 2.39
CA MET A 100 1.04 6.78 1.71
C MET A 100 0.61 6.56 0.26
N LEU A 101 -0.69 6.49 -0.05
CA LEU A 101 -1.17 6.41 -1.44
C LEU A 101 -0.73 7.61 -2.28
N ARG A 102 -0.69 8.81 -1.69
CA ARG A 102 -0.18 10.00 -2.36
C ARG A 102 1.33 9.91 -2.59
N GLU A 103 2.08 9.42 -1.61
CA GLU A 103 3.52 9.17 -1.76
C GLU A 103 3.79 8.14 -2.87
N LEU A 104 3.06 7.03 -2.90
CA LEU A 104 3.14 6.02 -3.97
C LEU A 104 2.85 6.63 -5.35
N ALA A 105 1.84 7.48 -5.46
CA ALA A 105 1.53 8.16 -6.71
C ALA A 105 2.61 9.17 -7.13
N SER A 106 3.23 9.87 -6.18
CA SER A 106 4.35 10.79 -6.43
C SER A 106 5.62 10.04 -6.85
N PHE A 107 5.96 8.96 -6.13
CA PHE A 107 6.99 7.99 -6.53
C PHE A 107 6.71 7.48 -7.94
N GLY A 108 5.45 7.13 -8.22
CA GLY A 108 5.00 6.66 -9.51
C GLY A 108 5.21 7.68 -10.63
N ASP A 109 4.97 8.97 -10.40
CA ASP A 109 5.17 10.01 -11.40
C ASP A 109 6.64 10.18 -11.79
N GLU A 110 7.55 9.99 -10.82
CA GLU A 110 9.00 10.13 -11.02
C GLU A 110 9.61 8.87 -11.64
N ALA A 111 9.29 7.69 -11.10
CA ALA A 111 9.83 6.43 -11.56
C ALA A 111 9.15 5.97 -12.86
N PHE A 112 7.82 6.04 -12.94
CA PHE A 112 6.99 5.46 -13.99
C PHE A 112 6.15 6.53 -14.72
N PRO A 113 6.78 7.45 -15.47
CA PRO A 113 6.06 8.57 -16.09
C PRO A 113 5.00 8.15 -17.11
N ALA A 114 5.10 6.94 -17.66
CA ALA A 114 4.10 6.36 -18.56
C ALA A 114 2.77 6.03 -17.85
N SER A 115 2.78 5.85 -16.53
CA SER A 115 1.60 5.52 -15.72
C SER A 115 1.02 6.73 -14.97
N ARG A 116 1.29 7.95 -15.48
CA ARG A 116 0.89 9.22 -14.84
C ARG A 116 -0.63 9.32 -14.66
N ASP A 117 -1.40 8.78 -15.59
CA ASP A 117 -2.87 8.85 -15.52
C ASP A 117 -3.41 7.95 -14.39
N GLU A 118 -2.86 6.74 -14.23
CA GLU A 118 -3.15 5.83 -13.14
C GLU A 118 -2.72 6.42 -11.79
N ASN A 119 -1.52 7.02 -11.70
CA ASN A 119 -1.06 7.73 -10.51
C ASN A 119 -1.97 8.91 -10.15
N GLY A 120 -2.48 9.62 -11.16
CA GLY A 120 -3.46 10.69 -10.99
C GLY A 120 -4.80 10.16 -10.49
N ALA A 121 -5.22 8.99 -10.94
CA ALA A 121 -6.42 8.32 -10.47
C ALA A 121 -6.31 7.87 -9.01
N ILE A 122 -5.15 7.33 -8.59
CA ILE A 122 -4.86 7.01 -7.18
C ILE A 122 -5.00 8.27 -6.31
N ARG A 123 -4.42 9.41 -6.73
CA ARG A 123 -4.53 10.67 -5.97
C ARG A 123 -5.97 11.17 -5.84
N ARG A 124 -6.76 11.09 -6.91
CA ARG A 124 -8.19 11.44 -6.88
C ARG A 124 -8.95 10.53 -5.92
N TRP A 125 -8.75 9.22 -6.06
CA TRP A 125 -9.39 8.23 -5.21
C TRP A 125 -9.03 8.42 -3.74
N ALA A 126 -7.74 8.62 -3.42
CA ALA A 126 -7.30 8.91 -2.05
C ALA A 126 -7.92 10.20 -1.48
N GLY A 127 -8.21 11.18 -2.34
CA GLY A 127 -8.93 12.40 -1.99
C GLY A 127 -10.38 12.14 -1.59
N GLU A 128 -11.07 11.24 -2.30
CA GLU A 128 -12.44 10.80 -1.97
C GLU A 128 -12.46 9.92 -0.72
N PHE A 129 -11.56 8.93 -0.68
CA PHE A 129 -11.41 7.96 0.42
C PHE A 129 -11.20 8.64 1.76
N ARG A 130 -10.45 9.75 1.80
CA ARG A 130 -10.21 10.57 3.01
C ARG A 130 -11.50 10.99 3.74
N PHE A 131 -12.59 11.19 3.01
CA PHE A 131 -13.84 11.69 3.58
C PHE A 131 -14.85 10.58 3.87
N LEU A 132 -14.48 9.31 3.64
CA LEU A 132 -15.33 8.19 3.98
C LEU A 132 -15.24 7.92 5.47
N ASP A 133 -16.41 7.84 6.09
CA ASP A 133 -16.60 7.57 7.51
C ASP A 133 -17.72 6.55 7.70
N TRP A 134 -17.92 6.13 8.95
CA TRP A 134 -18.97 5.19 9.33
C TRP A 134 -20.37 5.60 8.84
N PHE A 135 -20.65 6.90 8.75
CA PHE A 135 -21.96 7.43 8.37
C PHE A 135 -22.19 7.47 6.86
N SER A 136 -21.14 7.33 6.06
CA SER A 136 -21.18 7.40 4.59
C SER A 136 -21.07 6.04 3.89
N LEU A 137 -21.03 4.94 4.65
CA LEU A 137 -20.94 3.56 4.15
C LEU A 137 -22.02 3.16 3.13
N PHE A 138 -23.18 3.84 3.10
CA PHE A 138 -24.25 3.56 2.12
C PHE A 138 -24.02 4.20 0.74
N LYS A 139 -22.91 4.92 0.54
CA LYS A 139 -22.59 5.66 -0.70
C LYS A 139 -21.26 5.23 -1.34
N VAL A 140 -20.71 4.10 -0.90
CA VAL A 140 -19.33 3.69 -1.23
C VAL A 140 -19.18 2.93 -2.55
N ASP A 141 -20.27 2.45 -3.16
CA ASP A 141 -20.22 1.60 -4.37
C ASP A 141 -19.38 2.20 -5.52
N GLY A 142 -19.45 3.52 -5.72
CA GLY A 142 -18.67 4.23 -6.73
C GLY A 142 -17.18 4.33 -6.37
N CYS A 143 -16.88 4.51 -5.09
CA CYS A 143 -15.52 4.58 -4.58
C CYS A 143 -14.84 3.20 -4.63
N GLU A 144 -15.54 2.14 -4.21
CA GLU A 144 -15.07 0.76 -4.25
C GLU A 144 -14.78 0.29 -5.68
N ARG A 145 -15.71 0.52 -6.61
CA ARG A 145 -15.52 0.15 -8.01
C ARG A 145 -14.31 0.85 -8.63
N THR A 146 -14.13 2.14 -8.31
CA THR A 146 -12.95 2.90 -8.73
C THR A 146 -11.68 2.29 -8.16
N TYR A 147 -11.67 1.96 -6.86
CA TYR A 147 -10.50 1.34 -6.22
C TYR A 147 -10.15 0.00 -6.84
N PHE A 148 -11.15 -0.86 -7.08
CA PHE A 148 -10.93 -2.19 -7.63
C PHE A 148 -10.20 -2.14 -8.98
N GLY A 149 -10.52 -1.15 -9.82
CA GLY A 149 -9.81 -0.90 -11.08
C GLY A 149 -8.37 -0.38 -10.91
N LEU A 150 -8.04 0.19 -9.75
CA LEU A 150 -6.71 0.71 -9.43
C LEU A 150 -5.84 -0.28 -8.64
N SER A 151 -6.46 -1.26 -7.96
CA SER A 151 -5.80 -2.21 -7.05
C SER A 151 -4.54 -2.85 -7.65
N GLY A 152 -4.58 -3.30 -8.90
CA GLY A 152 -3.42 -3.88 -9.57
C GLY A 152 -2.24 -2.90 -9.73
N HIS A 153 -2.53 -1.62 -10.01
CA HIS A 153 -1.50 -0.59 -10.09
C HIS A 153 -0.98 -0.20 -8.70
N VAL A 154 -1.85 -0.16 -7.69
CA VAL A 154 -1.45 0.04 -6.29
C VAL A 154 -0.52 -1.09 -5.83
N ALA A 155 -0.85 -2.34 -6.13
CA ALA A 155 -0.02 -3.51 -5.82
C ALA A 155 1.37 -3.40 -6.48
N PHE A 156 1.42 -3.05 -7.78
CA PHE A 156 2.67 -2.81 -8.49
C PHE A 156 3.51 -1.70 -7.83
N LEU A 157 2.91 -0.55 -7.51
CA LEU A 157 3.61 0.54 -6.84
C LEU A 157 4.09 0.14 -5.45
N CYS A 158 3.32 -0.65 -4.70
CA CYS A 158 3.74 -1.16 -3.39
C CYS A 158 4.98 -2.04 -3.50
N GLU A 159 5.01 -2.97 -4.47
CA GLU A 159 6.17 -3.83 -4.71
C GLU A 159 7.41 -3.04 -5.15
N ALA A 160 7.23 -2.11 -6.10
CA ALA A 160 8.33 -1.26 -6.56
C ALA A 160 8.87 -0.33 -5.46
N TYR A 161 7.98 0.19 -4.62
CA TYR A 161 8.37 1.01 -3.47
C TYR A 161 9.03 0.17 -2.38
N ALA A 162 8.55 -1.05 -2.12
CA ALA A 162 9.21 -1.99 -1.22
C ALA A 162 10.63 -2.33 -1.68
N GLN A 163 10.86 -2.50 -3.00
CA GLN A 163 12.20 -2.66 -3.57
C GLN A 163 13.07 -1.43 -3.27
N TYR A 164 12.53 -0.22 -3.48
CA TYR A 164 13.23 1.02 -3.17
C TYR A 164 13.62 1.09 -1.68
N LEU A 165 12.68 0.83 -0.76
CA LEU A 165 12.93 0.84 0.68
C LEU A 165 13.95 -0.22 1.10
N CYS A 166 13.84 -1.43 0.58
CA CYS A 166 14.80 -2.49 0.89
C CYS A 166 16.22 -2.11 0.46
N LYS A 167 16.37 -1.59 -0.77
CA LYS A 167 17.67 -1.17 -1.31
C LYS A 167 18.21 0.07 -0.60
N SER A 168 17.37 1.04 -0.25
CA SER A 168 17.80 2.27 0.42
C SER A 168 18.20 2.03 1.88
N TYR A 169 17.57 1.07 2.55
CA TYR A 169 17.82 0.76 3.97
C TYR A 169 18.82 -0.37 4.18
N GLY A 170 19.24 -1.05 3.10
CA GLY A 170 20.16 -2.18 3.19
C GLY A 170 19.51 -3.44 3.79
N ILE A 171 18.20 -3.64 3.56
CA ILE A 171 17.48 -4.82 4.01
C ILE A 171 17.87 -6.01 3.12
N ALA A 172 18.53 -6.98 3.74
CA ALA A 172 19.19 -8.14 3.11
C ALA A 172 18.23 -9.25 2.73
#